data_AF-A0A8S2GCF1-F1
#
_entry.id   AF-A0A8S2GCF1-F1
#
_cell.length_a   1.000
_cell.length_b   1.000
_cell.length_c   1.000
_cell.angle_alpha   90.00
_cell.angle_beta   90.00
_cell.angle_gamma   90.00
#
_symmetry.space_group_name_H-M   'P 1'
#
loop_
_entity.id
_entity.type
_entity.pdbx_description
1 polymer ?
#
loop_
_entity_poly.entity_id
_entity_poly.type
_entity_poly.pdbx_seq_one_letter_code
_entity_poly.pdbx_strand_id
1 'polypeptide(L)'
;NGGLHVIITYLPTNIRIEIQAFGRTARKDNKGTGEYIILSQYGLSIETLKQLRNSQEKERLDSFLINDLPKIKIEEDLLQGFDDDDDTQWPFFARAGGL
;
A
#
# COMPACT_ATOMS: atom_id res chain seq x y z
N ASN A 1 26.95 -13.24 -23.45
CA ASN A 1 26.72 -12.15 -22.48
C ASN A 1 25.67 -12.59 -21.48
N GLY A 2 25.95 -12.50 -20.17
CA GLY A 2 25.10 -13.03 -19.08
C GLY A 2 23.81 -12.23 -18.78
N GLY A 3 23.41 -11.35 -19.70
CA GLY A 3 22.27 -10.44 -19.57
C GLY A 3 22.43 -9.31 -18.56
N LEU A 4 21.31 -8.72 -18.15
CA LEU A 4 21.27 -7.57 -17.23
C LEU A 4 21.60 -8.02 -15.80
N HIS A 5 22.47 -7.29 -15.11
CA HIS A 5 22.70 -7.48 -13.68
C HIS A 5 22.06 -6.32 -12.91
N VAL A 6 21.25 -6.62 -11.90
CA VAL A 6 20.55 -5.63 -11.07
C VAL A 6 21.17 -5.61 -9.67
N ILE A 7 21.66 -4.45 -9.24
CA ILE A 7 22.16 -4.26 -7.88
C ILE A 7 21.16 -3.38 -7.12
N ILE A 8 20.70 -3.85 -5.97
CA ILE A 8 19.85 -3.07 -5.07
C ILE A 8 20.70 -2.64 -3.87
N THR A 9 20.84 -1.32 -3.68
CA THR A 9 21.73 -0.73 -2.66
C THR A 9 21.04 -0.31 -1.36
N TYR A 10 19.74 -0.57 -1.25
CA TYR A 10 18.92 -0.24 -0.09
C TYR A 10 17.91 -1.35 0.18
N LEU A 11 17.41 -1.48 1.42
CA LEU A 11 16.33 -2.41 1.72
C LEU A 11 15.00 -1.83 1.21
N PRO A 12 14.31 -2.46 0.23
CA PRO A 12 13.03 -1.96 -0.27
C PRO A 12 11.97 -1.95 0.84
N THR A 13 11.12 -0.92 0.85
CA THR A 13 10.08 -0.74 1.88
C THR A 13 8.98 -1.80 1.83
N ASN A 14 8.75 -2.41 0.67
CA ASN A 14 7.83 -3.53 0.55
C ASN A 14 8.31 -4.54 -0.52
N ILE A 15 7.65 -5.70 -0.52
CA ILE A 15 7.95 -6.79 -1.45
C ILE A 15 7.65 -6.43 -2.92
N ARG A 16 6.71 -5.52 -3.19
CA ARG A 16 6.36 -5.11 -4.54
C ARG A 16 7.52 -4.40 -5.23
N ILE A 17 8.17 -3.46 -4.56
CA ILE A 17 9.30 -2.70 -5.11
C ILE A 17 10.48 -3.64 -5.39
N GLU A 18 10.72 -4.59 -4.47
CA GLU A 18 11.73 -5.63 -4.63
C GLU A 18 11.52 -6.49 -5.89
N ILE A 19 10.30 -7.03 -6.06
CA ILE A 19 9.95 -7.85 -7.24
C ILE A 19 10.08 -7.03 -8.52
N GLN A 20 9.65 -5.76 -8.53
CA GLN A 20 9.76 -4.90 -9.69
C GLN A 20 11.21 -4.59 -10.09
N ALA A 21 12.10 -4.47 -9.10
CA ALA A 21 13.52 -4.26 -9.34
C ALA A 21 14.17 -5.52 -9.97
N PHE A 22 13.98 -6.69 -9.36
CA PHE A 22 14.50 -7.94 -9.92
C PHE A 22 13.84 -8.30 -11.26
N GLY A 23 12.57 -7.97 -11.47
CA GLY A 23 11.86 -8.15 -12.75
C GLY A 23 12.38 -7.25 -13.89
N ARG A 24 13.36 -6.37 -13.66
CA ARG A 24 14.07 -5.67 -14.73
C ARG A 24 15.05 -6.57 -15.45
N THR A 25 15.58 -7.59 -14.78
CA THR A 25 16.46 -8.59 -15.39
C THR A 25 15.68 -9.78 -15.97
N ALA A 26 16.39 -10.68 -16.63
CA ALA A 26 15.91 -11.96 -17.15
C ALA A 26 14.64 -11.91 -18.03
N ARG A 27 14.53 -10.89 -18.90
CA ARG A 27 13.39 -10.74 -19.81
C ARG A 27 13.48 -11.71 -21.00
N LYS A 28 12.35 -12.33 -21.36
CA LYS A 28 12.20 -13.20 -22.55
C LYS A 28 13.24 -14.34 -22.58
N ASP A 29 13.31 -15.14 -21.52
CA ASP A 29 14.23 -16.27 -21.36
C ASP A 29 15.74 -15.95 -21.42
N ASN A 30 16.11 -14.67 -21.42
CA ASN A 30 17.51 -14.31 -21.26
C ASN A 30 17.95 -14.58 -19.81
N LYS A 31 19.17 -15.11 -19.66
CA LYS A 31 19.81 -15.17 -18.34
C LYS A 31 20.04 -13.74 -17.84
N GLY A 32 19.89 -13.54 -16.55
CA GLY A 32 20.09 -12.26 -15.90
C GLY A 32 20.16 -12.48 -14.39
N THR A 33 20.85 -11.60 -13.68
CA THR A 33 21.16 -11.79 -12.26
C THR A 33 20.79 -10.55 -11.45
N GLY A 34 20.63 -10.71 -10.15
CA GLY A 34 20.40 -9.61 -9.25
C GLY A 34 20.97 -9.88 -7.87
N GLU A 35 21.48 -8.84 -7.22
CA GLU A 35 22.14 -8.92 -5.92
C GLU A 35 21.85 -7.71 -5.05
N TYR A 36 21.95 -7.89 -3.74
CA TYR A 36 21.87 -6.83 -2.75
C TYR A 36 23.26 -6.41 -2.29
N ILE A 37 23.51 -5.11 -2.25
CA ILE A 37 24.69 -4.53 -1.62
C ILE A 37 24.22 -3.44 -0.65
N ILE A 38 23.93 -3.84 0.59
CA ILE A 38 23.32 -2.95 1.59
C ILE A 38 24.27 -2.80 2.77
N LEU A 39 24.45 -1.56 3.22
CA LEU A 39 25.12 -1.29 4.49
C LEU A 39 24.12 -1.49 5.63
N SER A 40 24.33 -2.52 6.43
CA SER A 40 23.63 -2.69 7.71
C SER A 40 24.46 -2.11 8.84
N GLN A 41 23.88 -1.22 9.65
CA GLN A 41 24.52 -0.65 10.83
C GLN A 41 25.03 -1.73 11.81
N TYR A 42 24.30 -2.83 11.95
CA TYR A 42 24.63 -3.95 12.83
C TYR A 42 25.20 -5.18 12.11
N GLY A 43 25.60 -5.04 10.83
CA GLY A 43 26.13 -6.17 10.04
C GLY A 43 25.13 -7.32 9.84
N LEU A 44 23.82 -7.04 9.86
CA LEU A 44 22.77 -8.05 9.71
C LEU A 44 22.73 -8.58 8.28
N SER A 45 22.33 -9.85 8.16
CA SER A 45 22.08 -10.46 6.86
C SER A 45 20.88 -9.80 6.17
N ILE A 46 20.85 -9.87 4.83
CA ILE A 46 19.70 -9.38 4.04
C ILE A 46 18.40 -10.08 4.44
N GLU A 47 18.47 -11.37 4.77
CA GLU A 47 17.30 -12.13 5.22
C GLU A 47 16.76 -11.61 6.55
N THR A 48 17.64 -11.35 7.52
CA THR A 48 17.27 -10.76 8.81
C THR A 48 16.66 -9.37 8.64
N LEU A 49 17.24 -8.52 7.78
CA LEU A 49 16.70 -7.20 7.48
C LEU A 49 15.28 -7.28 6.87
N LYS A 50 15.05 -8.24 5.97
CA LYS A 50 13.72 -8.49 5.39
C LYS A 50 12.71 -8.98 6.42
N GLN A 51 13.13 -9.87 7.33
CA GLN A 51 12.27 -10.36 8.42
C GLN A 51 11.85 -9.23 9.35
N LEU A 52 12.79 -8.37 9.76
CA LEU A 52 12.50 -7.21 10.60
C LEU A 52 11.52 -6.24 9.94
N ARG A 53 11.73 -5.92 8.67
CA ARG A 53 10.80 -5.10 7.89
C ARG A 53 9.40 -5.73 7.87
N ASN A 54 9.32 -7.03 7.58
CA ASN A 54 8.04 -7.72 7.47
C ASN A 54 7.30 -7.81 8.82
N SER A 55 8.03 -7.95 9.95
CA SER A 55 7.41 -7.94 11.28
C SER A 55 6.87 -6.56 11.64
N GLN A 56 7.60 -5.49 11.32
CA GLN A 56 7.13 -4.11 11.54
C GLN A 56 5.87 -3.81 10.72
N GLU A 57 5.84 -4.20 9.44
CA GLU A 57 4.64 -4.04 8.63
C GLU A 57 3.46 -4.86 9.16
N LYS A 58 3.71 -6.07 9.69
CA LYS A 58 2.66 -6.86 10.33
C LYS A 58 2.08 -6.15 11.56
N GLU A 59 2.94 -5.65 12.45
CA GLU A 59 2.49 -4.90 13.63
C GLU A 59 1.69 -3.64 13.25
N ARG A 60 2.10 -2.95 12.19
CA ARG A 60 1.38 -1.79 11.65
C ARG A 60 0.01 -2.16 11.09
N LEU A 61 -0.10 -3.30 10.41
CA LEU A 61 -1.38 -3.80 9.92
C LEU A 61 -2.28 -4.21 11.07
N ASP A 62 -1.74 -4.93 12.06
CA ASP A 62 -2.49 -5.36 13.24
C ASP A 62 -3.03 -4.16 14.02
N SER A 63 -2.24 -3.11 14.21
CA SER A 63 -2.70 -1.89 14.89
C SER A 63 -3.77 -1.15 14.09
N PHE A 64 -3.65 -1.10 12.76
CA PHE A 64 -4.67 -0.52 11.87
C PHE A 64 -5.99 -1.28 11.94
N LEU A 65 -5.94 -2.62 11.93
CA LEU A 65 -7.14 -3.46 12.04
C LEU A 65 -7.88 -3.25 13.37
N ILE A 66 -7.15 -3.04 14.47
CA ILE A 66 -7.74 -2.90 15.81
C ILE A 66 -8.27 -1.49 16.05
N ASN A 67 -7.55 -0.46 15.63
CA ASN A 67 -7.85 0.92 16.03
C ASN A 67 -8.55 1.71 14.92
N ASP A 68 -8.08 1.59 13.68
CA ASP A 68 -8.50 2.47 12.59
C ASP A 68 -9.70 1.90 11.84
N LEU A 69 -9.74 0.59 11.58
CA LEU A 69 -10.87 -0.03 10.89
C LEU A 69 -12.22 0.15 11.61
N PRO A 70 -12.34 -0.03 12.93
CA PRO A 70 -13.61 0.19 13.61
C PRO A 70 -14.08 1.64 13.51
N LYS A 71 -13.14 2.59 13.57
CA LYS A 71 -13.44 4.01 13.42
C LYS A 71 -13.98 4.30 12.02
N ILE A 72 -13.30 3.82 10.99
CA ILE A 72 -13.75 3.96 9.59
C ILE A 72 -15.15 3.37 9.43
N LYS A 73 -15.41 2.20 10.04
CA LYS A 73 -16.71 1.55 9.94
C LYS A 73 -17.83 2.38 10.60
N ILE A 74 -17.57 2.94 11.78
CA ILE A 74 -18.51 3.84 12.46
C ILE A 74 -18.74 5.11 11.62
N GLU A 75 -17.69 5.71 11.06
CA GLU A 75 -17.81 6.88 10.17
C GLU A 75 -18.67 6.57 8.93
N GLU A 76 -18.47 5.42 8.29
CA GLU A 76 -19.31 4.98 7.16
C GLU A 76 -20.77 4.78 7.57
N ASP A 77 -21.03 4.11 8.68
CA ASP A 77 -22.39 3.84 9.16
C ASP A 77 -23.13 5.14 9.52
N LEU A 78 -22.43 6.11 10.11
CA LEU A 78 -22.97 7.44 10.38
C LEU A 78 -23.29 8.18 9.08
N LEU A 79 -22.37 8.20 8.11
CA LEU A 79 -22.56 8.89 6.84
C LEU A 79 -23.72 8.31 6.02
N GLN A 80 -23.89 6.99 6.00
CA GLN A 80 -25.03 6.35 5.32
C GLN A 80 -26.37 6.77 5.93
N GLY A 81 -26.45 6.94 7.25
CA GLY A 81 -27.66 7.41 7.92
C GLY A 81 -28.05 8.86 7.59
N PHE A 82 -27.15 9.66 7.01
CA PHE A 82 -27.46 11.04 6.56
C PHE A 82 -27.90 11.09 5.09
N ASP A 83 -27.47 10.15 4.25
CA ASP A 83 -27.87 10.09 2.83
C ASP A 83 -29.32 9.59 2.65
N ASP A 84 -29.89 8.89 3.63
CA ASP A 84 -31.29 8.45 3.61
C ASP A 84 -32.30 9.56 3.98
N ASP A 85 -31.83 10.73 4.46
CA ASP A 85 -32.66 11.83 4.96
C ASP A 85 -32.69 13.08 4.05
N ASP A 86 -32.09 13.04 2.85
CA ASP A 86 -32.15 14.16 1.89
C ASP A 86 -32.80 13.76 0.56
N ASP A 87 -34.12 13.58 0.59
CA ASP A 87 -34.94 13.70 -0.63
C ASP A 87 -36.39 14.16 -0.39
N THR A 88 -36.75 14.66 0.80
CA THR A 88 -38.13 15.11 1.06
C THR A 88 -38.33 16.43 1.80
N GLN A 89 -37.33 17.31 1.94
CA GLN A 89 -37.60 18.71 2.31
C GLN A 89 -36.64 19.73 1.65
N TRP A 90 -36.97 20.14 0.42
CA TRP A 90 -36.53 21.42 -0.13
C TRP A 90 -37.70 22.42 -0.20
N PRO A 91 -38.07 23.13 0.88
CA PRO A 91 -39.19 24.04 0.83
C PRO A 91 -38.70 25.43 0.43
N PHE A 92 -38.24 25.69 -0.81
CA PHE A 92 -38.18 27.11 -1.27
C PHE A 92 -38.11 27.39 -2.79
N PHE A 93 -38.00 26.41 -3.71
CA PHE A 93 -37.90 26.73 -5.15
C PHE A 93 -39.03 26.21 -6.06
N ALA A 94 -40.10 25.64 -5.50
CA ALA A 94 -41.25 25.17 -6.29
C ALA A 94 -42.44 26.16 -6.28
N ARG A 95 -42.23 27.45 -6.54
CA ARG A 95 -43.31 28.34 -7.00
C ARG A 95 -42.80 29.68 -7.56
N ALA A 96 -42.71 29.75 -8.89
CA ALA A 96 -43.12 30.88 -9.74
C ALA A 96 -42.30 30.89 -11.03
N GLY A 97 -42.73 30.10 -12.02
CA GLY A 97 -42.12 30.05 -13.33
C GLY A 97 -42.89 29.12 -14.26
N GLY A 98 -44.16 29.43 -14.50
CA GLY A 98 -45.00 28.64 -15.39
C GLY A 98 -46.47 29.02 -15.32
N LEU A 99 -46.81 30.16 -15.90
CA LEU A 99 -47.88 30.39 -16.90
C LEU A 99 -48.04 31.91 -17.12
#